data_AF-A0A1Y2BR21-F1
#
_entry.id   AF-A0A1Y2BR21-F1
#
_cell.length_a   1.000
_cell.length_b   1.000
_cell.length_c   1.000
_cell.angle_alpha   90.00
_cell.angle_beta   90.00
_cell.angle_gamma   90.00
#
_symmetry.space_group_name_H-M   'P 1'
#
loop_
_entity.id
_entity.type
_entity.pdbx_description
1 polymer ?
#
loop_
_entity_poly.entity_id
_entity_poly.type
_entity_poly.pdbx_seq_one_letter_code
_entity_poly.pdbx_strand_id
1 'polypeptide(L)'
;MVQIFPIFHKCSKDISNNIILIKTKENQRFGGFTINTWIGRENSISESEAFCFSLSNKKIYNRINNDTYPSTVWDCNEYLSFYDMFTLGNNKLLNKGNCSNSNSNRYEQTKKFEINNGKEYFLVDELEFYQVSFE
;
A
#
# COMPACT_ATOMS: atom_id res chain seq x y z
N MET A 1 0.57 9.35 23.02
CA MET A 1 0.34 8.59 21.78
C MET A 1 1.39 9.04 20.77
N VAL A 2 2.31 8.16 20.36
CA VAL A 2 3.43 8.53 19.46
C VAL A 2 2.90 8.62 18.03
N GLN A 3 3.11 9.75 17.35
CA GLN A 3 2.81 9.89 15.92
C GLN A 3 3.88 9.14 15.13
N ILE A 4 3.52 8.05 14.46
CA ILE A 4 4.48 7.18 13.79
C ILE A 4 4.64 7.57 12.31
N PHE A 5 3.63 8.19 11.69
CA PHE A 5 3.69 8.63 10.29
C PHE A 5 4.81 9.65 9.98
N PRO A 6 5.04 10.69 10.80
CA PRO A 6 6.16 11.59 10.58
C PRO A 6 7.53 10.89 10.64
N ILE A 7 7.64 9.84 11.45
CA ILE A 7 8.86 9.01 11.51
C ILE A 7 8.98 8.18 10.22
N PHE A 8 7.89 7.56 9.78
CA PHE A 8 7.85 6.81 8.52
C PHE A 8 8.31 7.68 7.34
N HIS A 9 7.69 8.85 7.11
CA HIS A 9 8.09 9.75 6.01
C HIS A 9 9.54 10.22 6.12
N LYS A 10 10.03 10.45 7.34
CA LYS A 10 11.44 10.82 7.53
C LYS A 10 12.38 9.67 7.14
N CYS A 11 12.02 8.43 7.45
CA CYS A 11 12.81 7.23 7.13
C CYS A 11 12.70 6.83 5.66
N SER A 12 11.56 7.04 5.02
CA SER A 12 11.33 6.73 3.61
C SER A 12 11.76 7.85 2.67
N LYS A 13 12.11 9.03 3.21
CA LYS A 13 12.51 10.18 2.42
C LYS A 13 13.69 9.82 1.50
N ASP A 14 13.56 10.22 0.23
CA ASP A 14 14.53 10.01 -0.84
C ASP A 14 14.78 8.54 -1.23
N ILE A 15 13.93 7.60 -0.79
CA ILE A 15 13.98 6.18 -1.19
C ILE A 15 12.95 5.94 -2.31
N SER A 16 13.45 5.83 -3.54
CA SER A 16 12.69 5.32 -4.71
C SER A 16 12.76 3.80 -4.79
N ASN A 17 11.97 3.20 -5.67
CA ASN A 17 11.90 1.74 -5.88
C ASN A 17 11.74 1.00 -4.56
N ASN A 18 10.61 1.19 -3.89
CA ASN A 18 10.42 0.69 -2.55
C ASN A 18 9.25 -0.29 -2.43
N ILE A 19 9.35 -1.15 -1.42
CA ILE A 19 8.32 -2.09 -1.01
C ILE A 19 7.89 -1.76 0.41
N ILE A 20 6.58 -1.70 0.61
CA ILE A 20 5.98 -1.80 1.93
C ILE A 20 5.46 -3.23 2.11
N LEU A 21 5.87 -3.90 3.18
CA LEU A 21 5.35 -5.21 3.58
C LEU A 21 4.64 -5.09 4.93
N ILE A 22 3.40 -5.54 4.97
CA ILE A 22 2.54 -5.54 6.15
C ILE A 22 2.33 -6.98 6.58
N LYS A 23 2.59 -7.26 7.86
CA LYS A 23 2.08 -8.45 8.55
C LYS A 23 0.97 -8.02 9.48
N THR A 24 -0.21 -8.63 9.34
CA THR A 24 -1.36 -8.33 10.20
C THR A 24 -1.36 -9.17 11.47
N LYS A 25 -2.10 -8.75 12.49
CA LYS A 25 -2.36 -9.53 13.71
C LYS A 25 -3.05 -10.88 13.44
N GLU A 26 -3.64 -11.03 12.26
CA GLU A 26 -4.28 -12.25 11.79
C GLU A 26 -3.39 -13.04 10.81
N ASN A 27 -2.08 -12.78 10.87
CA ASN A 27 -1.03 -13.45 10.09
C ASN A 27 -1.18 -13.32 8.56
N GLN A 28 -1.93 -12.33 8.08
CA GLN A 28 -1.92 -11.99 6.65
C GLN A 28 -0.65 -11.22 6.33
N ARG A 29 -0.05 -11.50 5.17
CA ARG A 29 1.17 -10.86 4.69
C ARG A 29 0.95 -10.35 3.29
N PHE A 30 0.96 -9.04 3.12
CA PHE A 30 0.73 -8.38 1.85
C PHE A 30 1.41 -7.02 1.81
N GLY A 31 1.47 -6.42 0.63
CA GLY A 31 2.18 -5.17 0.46
C GLY A 31 2.01 -4.59 -0.93
N GLY A 32 2.81 -3.58 -1.20
CA GLY A 32 2.87 -2.96 -2.51
C GLY A 32 4.24 -2.40 -2.81
N PHE A 33 4.54 -2.32 -4.11
CA PHE A 33 5.74 -1.74 -4.68
C PHE A 33 5.38 -0.44 -5.41
N THR A 34 6.23 0.57 -5.24
CA THR A 34 6.15 1.84 -5.96
C THR A 34 7.55 2.35 -6.28
N ILE A 35 7.69 3.03 -7.42
CA ILE A 35 8.95 3.70 -7.77
C ILE A 35 9.06 5.07 -7.06
N ASN A 36 7.95 5.64 -6.62
CA ASN A 36 7.93 6.93 -5.95
C ASN A 36 8.25 6.82 -4.46
N THR A 37 8.79 7.92 -3.95
CA THR A 37 9.10 8.10 -2.53
C THR A 37 7.86 8.50 -1.74
N TRP A 38 7.72 7.98 -0.52
CA TRP A 38 6.72 8.44 0.45
C TRP A 38 7.24 9.65 1.23
N ILE A 39 6.66 10.82 0.98
CA ILE A 39 7.08 12.13 1.47
C ILE A 39 5.91 13.02 1.95
N GLY A 40 4.70 12.49 2.03
CA GLY A 40 3.51 13.16 2.55
C GLY A 40 3.01 14.32 1.67
N ARG A 41 3.07 14.18 0.34
CA ARG A 41 2.75 15.26 -0.63
C ARG A 41 1.26 15.61 -0.79
N GLU A 42 0.35 14.86 -0.14
CA GLU A 42 -1.11 15.03 -0.25
C GLU A 42 -1.60 14.97 -1.70
N ASN A 43 -1.06 14.03 -2.47
CA ASN A 43 -1.34 13.93 -3.89
C ASN A 43 -1.56 12.50 -4.37
N SER A 44 -2.34 12.41 -5.46
CA SER A 44 -2.46 11.22 -6.28
C SER A 44 -1.23 11.09 -7.16
N ILE A 45 -0.64 9.90 -7.17
CA ILE A 45 0.54 9.59 -7.97
C ILE A 45 0.17 8.47 -8.95
N SER A 46 0.47 8.68 -10.23
CA SER A 46 0.23 7.73 -11.32
C SER A 46 1.53 7.03 -11.69
N GLU A 47 1.55 5.70 -11.58
CA GLU A 47 2.73 4.88 -11.88
C GLU A 47 2.34 3.64 -12.66
N SER A 48 2.97 3.39 -13.81
CA SER A 48 2.75 2.15 -14.58
C SER A 48 3.36 0.91 -13.93
N GLU A 49 4.39 1.08 -13.11
CA GLU A 49 5.18 -0.03 -12.54
C GLU A 49 4.73 -0.42 -11.12
N ALA A 50 3.75 0.29 -10.55
CA ALA A 50 3.22 -0.06 -9.24
C ALA A 50 2.46 -1.39 -9.29
N PHE A 51 2.68 -2.24 -8.30
CA PHE A 51 1.93 -3.48 -8.13
C PHE A 51 1.69 -3.75 -6.64
N CYS A 52 0.62 -4.46 -6.34
CA CYS A 52 0.37 -5.00 -5.01
C CYS A 52 0.68 -6.50 -5.00
N PHE A 53 0.89 -7.06 -3.82
CA PHE A 53 1.11 -8.50 -3.68
C PHE A 53 0.56 -9.01 -2.36
N SER A 54 0.19 -10.29 -2.35
CA SER A 54 -0.17 -11.04 -1.14
C SER A 54 0.70 -12.28 -1.07
N LEU A 55 1.57 -12.34 -0.06
CA LEU A 55 2.35 -13.53 0.25
C LEU A 55 1.44 -14.64 0.81
N SER A 56 0.41 -14.27 1.56
CA SER A 56 -0.59 -15.21 2.09
C SER A 56 -1.37 -15.91 0.99
N ASN A 57 -1.77 -15.18 -0.06
CA ASN A 57 -2.49 -15.75 -1.19
C ASN A 57 -1.58 -16.22 -2.33
N LYS A 58 -0.26 -16.02 -2.22
CA LYS A 58 0.72 -16.29 -3.26
C LYS A 58 0.34 -15.65 -4.61
N LYS A 59 -0.04 -14.37 -4.57
CA LYS A 59 -0.57 -13.65 -5.73
C LYS A 59 0.04 -12.26 -5.86
N ILE A 60 0.33 -11.86 -7.10
CA ILE A 60 0.67 -10.50 -7.49
C ILE A 60 -0.57 -9.88 -8.14
N TYR A 61 -0.82 -8.62 -7.84
CA TYR A 61 -1.89 -7.81 -8.39
C TYR A 61 -1.24 -6.69 -9.20
N ASN A 62 -1.10 -6.89 -10.51
CA ASN A 62 -0.55 -5.86 -11.38
C ASN A 62 -1.55 -4.71 -11.53
N ARG A 63 -1.04 -3.53 -11.86
CA ARG A 63 -1.88 -2.42 -12.29
C ARG A 63 -2.61 -2.77 -13.59
N ILE A 64 -3.89 -2.41 -13.68
CA ILE A 64 -4.65 -2.49 -14.92
C ILE A 64 -4.37 -1.24 -15.77
N ASN A 65 -3.62 -1.41 -16.86
CA ASN A 65 -3.13 -0.30 -17.71
C ASN A 65 -4.21 0.41 -18.55
N ASN A 66 -5.42 -0.15 -18.63
CA ASN A 66 -6.55 0.45 -19.33
C ASN A 66 -7.56 1.12 -18.39
N ASP A 67 -7.21 1.34 -17.12
CA ASP A 67 -8.10 2.06 -16.21
C ASP A 67 -8.19 3.55 -16.58
N THR A 68 -9.40 4.09 -16.44
CA THR A 68 -9.74 5.51 -16.68
C THR A 68 -9.13 6.42 -15.61
N TYR A 69 -8.65 5.85 -14.50
CA TYR A 69 -8.03 6.58 -13.39
C TYR A 69 -6.51 6.41 -13.40
N PRO A 70 -5.74 7.49 -13.61
CA PRO A 70 -4.28 7.39 -13.67
C PRO A 70 -3.66 7.09 -12.29
N SER A 71 -4.26 7.56 -11.20
CA SER A 71 -3.71 7.45 -9.84
C SER A 71 -3.61 6.01 -9.34
N THR A 72 -2.43 5.57 -8.93
CA THR A 72 -2.15 4.21 -8.44
C THR A 72 -1.80 4.17 -6.96
N VAL A 73 -1.17 5.23 -6.45
CA VAL A 73 -0.88 5.40 -5.04
C VAL A 73 -1.26 6.79 -4.56
N TRP A 74 -1.48 6.92 -3.25
CA TRP A 74 -1.73 8.18 -2.56
C TRP A 74 -0.86 8.25 -1.31
N ASP A 75 -0.21 9.39 -1.14
CA ASP A 75 0.71 9.66 -0.05
C ASP A 75 0.30 10.95 0.66
N CYS A 76 -0.05 10.86 1.95
CA CYS A 76 -0.32 12.02 2.79
C CYS A 76 0.22 11.83 4.20
N ASN A 77 0.22 12.91 4.99
CA ASN A 77 0.75 12.94 6.36
C ASN A 77 0.05 12.00 7.37
N GLU A 78 -1.04 11.34 6.97
CA GLU A 78 -1.89 10.56 7.88
C GLU A 78 -2.07 9.10 7.47
N TYR A 79 -1.89 8.79 6.19
CA TYR A 79 -2.02 7.47 5.60
C TYR A 79 -1.29 7.39 4.26
N LEU A 80 -0.98 6.16 3.86
CA LEU A 80 -0.57 5.83 2.50
C LEU A 80 -1.56 4.84 1.92
N SER A 81 -1.73 4.86 0.61
CA SER A 81 -2.69 3.99 -0.05
C SER A 81 -2.14 3.51 -1.39
N PHE A 82 -2.29 2.21 -1.61
CA PHE A 82 -2.34 1.65 -2.95
C PHE A 82 -3.81 1.66 -3.35
N TYR A 83 -4.17 2.58 -4.23
CA TYR A 83 -5.56 2.86 -4.56
C TYR A 83 -6.32 1.58 -4.89
N ASP A 84 -7.52 1.44 -4.34
CA ASP A 84 -8.43 0.31 -4.58
C ASP A 84 -7.95 -1.06 -4.07
N MET A 85 -6.75 -1.14 -3.51
CA MET A 85 -6.22 -2.34 -2.87
C MET A 85 -6.24 -2.20 -1.36
N PHE A 86 -5.45 -1.26 -0.82
CA PHE A 86 -5.39 -1.02 0.62
C PHE A 86 -4.88 0.38 0.98
N THR A 87 -5.35 0.86 2.12
CA THR A 87 -4.84 2.02 2.83
C THR A 87 -4.20 1.54 4.13
N LEU A 88 -2.97 2.00 4.38
CA LEU A 88 -2.27 1.82 5.64
C LEU A 88 -2.23 3.16 6.35
N GLY A 89 -2.71 3.20 7.58
CA GLY A 89 -2.74 4.42 8.36
C GLY A 89 -4.14 4.98 8.56
N ASN A 90 -4.37 5.58 9.72
CA ASN A 90 -5.55 6.38 10.01
C ASN A 90 -5.20 7.32 11.18
N ASN A 91 -5.41 8.62 11.00
CA ASN A 91 -5.08 9.65 11.99
C ASN A 91 -3.63 9.55 12.49
N LYS A 92 -2.66 9.37 11.58
CA LYS A 92 -1.20 9.34 11.86
C LYS A 92 -0.71 8.10 12.63
N LEU A 93 -1.55 7.07 12.77
CA LEU A 93 -1.19 5.79 13.37
C LEU A 93 -1.02 4.72 12.29
N LEU A 94 0.12 4.02 12.29
CA LEU A 94 0.43 2.91 11.38
C LEU A 94 -0.05 1.53 11.89
N ASN A 95 -0.90 1.50 12.92
CA ASN A 95 -1.29 0.25 13.59
C ASN A 95 -2.53 -0.42 12.99
N LYS A 96 -3.15 0.20 11.98
CA LYS A 96 -4.35 -0.32 11.31
C LYS A 96 -4.45 0.18 9.88
N GLY A 97 -5.26 -0.51 9.10
CA GLY A 97 -5.59 -0.12 7.74
C GLY A 97 -6.88 -0.77 7.27
N ASN A 98 -7.24 -0.48 6.03
CA ASN A 98 -8.42 -1.04 5.39
C ASN A 98 -8.14 -1.37 3.93
N CYS A 99 -8.78 -2.40 3.41
CA CYS A 99 -8.85 -2.70 2.00
C CYS A 99 -9.99 -1.91 1.35
N SER A 100 -9.86 -1.61 0.07
CA SER A 100 -10.89 -0.90 -0.69
C SER A 100 -11.76 -1.87 -1.48
N ASN A 101 -12.98 -1.44 -1.78
CA ASN A 101 -13.97 -2.13 -2.62
C ASN A 101 -14.45 -1.19 -3.74
N SER A 102 -13.55 -0.38 -4.29
CA SER A 102 -13.91 0.48 -5.42
C SER A 102 -14.32 -0.37 -6.63
N ASN A 103 -15.19 0.19 -7.48
CA ASN A 103 -15.50 -0.39 -8.78
C ASN A 103 -14.43 -0.08 -9.85
N SER A 104 -13.39 0.71 -9.53
CA SER A 104 -12.38 1.14 -10.51
C SER A 104 -11.35 0.07 -10.88
N ASN A 105 -11.21 -1.01 -10.10
CA ASN A 105 -10.34 -2.15 -10.41
C ASN A 105 -8.92 -1.74 -10.88
N ARG A 106 -8.28 -0.78 -10.20
CA ARG A 106 -6.92 -0.31 -10.57
C ARG A 106 -5.85 -1.42 -10.57
N TYR A 107 -6.12 -2.50 -9.86
CA TYR A 107 -5.26 -3.67 -9.75
C TYR A 107 -6.06 -4.95 -10.02
N GLU A 108 -5.38 -6.01 -10.46
CA GLU A 108 -5.94 -7.32 -10.87
C GLU A 108 -6.52 -8.17 -9.71
N GLN A 109 -7.38 -7.58 -8.91
CA GLN A 109 -8.10 -8.25 -7.83
C GLN A 109 -9.40 -8.88 -8.37
N THR A 110 -9.64 -10.16 -8.08
CA THR A 110 -10.81 -10.90 -8.60
C THR A 110 -11.89 -11.13 -7.56
N LYS A 111 -11.58 -10.93 -6.27
CA LYS A 111 -12.51 -11.07 -5.14
C LYS A 111 -12.44 -9.83 -4.26
N LYS A 112 -13.51 -9.51 -3.54
CA LYS A 112 -13.49 -8.40 -2.58
C LYS A 112 -12.45 -8.66 -1.48
N PHE A 113 -11.67 -7.61 -1.18
CA PHE A 113 -10.61 -7.61 -0.17
C PHE A 113 -9.64 -8.80 -0.27
N GLU A 114 -9.39 -9.28 -1.50
CA GLU A 114 -8.65 -10.51 -1.73
C GLU A 114 -7.29 -10.45 -1.05
N ILE A 115 -6.58 -9.33 -1.19
CA ILE A 115 -5.23 -9.11 -0.64
C ILE A 115 -5.12 -9.38 0.87
N ASN A 116 -6.21 -9.14 1.61
CA ASN A 116 -6.34 -9.37 3.04
C ASN A 116 -7.31 -10.53 3.36
N ASN A 117 -7.33 -11.56 2.51
CA ASN A 117 -8.11 -12.78 2.69
C ASN A 117 -9.61 -12.53 2.95
N GLY A 118 -10.20 -11.60 2.19
CA GLY A 118 -11.62 -11.25 2.27
C GLY A 118 -12.00 -10.30 3.40
N LYS A 119 -11.03 -9.75 4.15
CA LYS A 119 -11.28 -8.85 5.29
C LYS A 119 -11.08 -7.40 4.89
N GLU A 120 -12.10 -6.58 5.14
CA GLU A 120 -12.05 -5.15 4.85
C GLU A 120 -11.06 -4.40 5.76
N TYR A 121 -10.92 -4.81 7.01
CA TYR A 121 -10.06 -4.12 7.98
C TYR A 121 -8.93 -5.03 8.45
N PHE A 122 -7.82 -4.42 8.86
CA PHE A 122 -6.71 -5.13 9.48
C PHE A 122 -6.00 -4.30 10.55
N LEU A 123 -5.45 -5.01 11.54
CA LEU A 123 -4.50 -4.46 12.50
C LEU A 123 -3.08 -4.89 12.12
N VAL A 124 -2.13 -3.99 12.24
CA VAL A 124 -0.73 -4.22 11.89
C VAL A 124 -0.02 -4.87 13.07
N ASP A 125 0.65 -5.99 12.81
CA ASP A 125 1.60 -6.63 13.73
C ASP A 125 3.02 -6.12 13.47
N GLU A 126 3.40 -6.06 12.19
CA GLU A 126 4.73 -5.65 11.74
C GLU A 126 4.61 -4.90 10.40
N LEU A 127 5.47 -3.90 10.23
CA LEU A 127 5.61 -3.09 9.03
C LEU A 127 7.08 -3.05 8.65
N GLU A 128 7.39 -3.49 7.44
CA GLU A 128 8.73 -3.46 6.89
C GLU A 128 8.75 -2.56 5.65
N PHE A 129 9.86 -1.84 5.47
CA PHE A 129 10.08 -0.95 4.35
C PHE A 129 11.43 -1.27 3.71
N TYR A 130 11.43 -1.55 2.41
CA TYR A 130 12.60 -1.98 1.67
C TYR A 130 12.87 -1.05 0.49
N GLN A 131 14.14 -0.78 0.22
CA GLN A 131 14.59 -0.30 -1.09
C GLN A 131 14.93 -1.51 -1.97
N VAL A 132 14.49 -1.47 -3.22
CA VAL A 132 14.76 -2.47 -4.26
C VAL A 132 15.88 -1.95 -5.15
N SER A 133 16.96 -2.72 -5.25
CA SER A 133 18.03 -2.50 -6.22
C SER A 133 17.83 -3.47 -7.39
N PHE A 134 17.86 -2.94 -8.61
CA PHE A 134 17.85 -3.76 -9.82
C PHE A 134 19.29 -3.99 -10.27
N GLU A 135 19.62 -5.24 -10.59
CA GLU A 135 20.90 -5.65 -11.20
C GLU A 135 20.79 -5.73 -12.72
#